data_AF-A0A6C0BHX2-F1
#
_entry.id   AF-A0A6C0BHX2-F1
#
_cell.length_a   1.000
_cell.length_b   1.000
_cell.length_c   1.000
_cell.angle_alpha   90.00
_cell.angle_beta   90.00
_cell.angle_gamma   90.00
#
_symmetry.space_group_name_H-M   'P 1'
#
loop_
_entity.id
_entity.type
_entity.pdbx_description
1 polymer ?
#
loop_
_entity_poly.entity_id
_entity_poly.type
_entity_poly.pdbx_seq_one_letter_code
_entity_poly.pdbx_strand_id
1 'polypeptide(L)'
;MSIQFEIKHINGIPYYLHESTIHTFELDGGKPGARCTAIGTYDAATDRIIYYPDWRERVQPHLQHFRESLFTQERDKLRDSIVKPTKPRKAARNPRKAPSRAKNPPSE
;
A
#
# COMPACT_ATOMS: atom_id res chain seq x y z
N MET A 1 17.20 27.08 -13.74
CA MET A 1 16.93 26.25 -14.94
C MET A 1 16.13 25.05 -14.48
N SER A 2 14.91 24.86 -15.00
CA SER A 2 14.09 23.68 -14.72
C SER A 2 14.57 22.53 -15.62
N ILE A 3 14.99 21.42 -15.02
CA ILE A 3 15.36 20.21 -15.77
C ILE A 3 14.07 19.57 -16.29
N GLN A 4 13.95 19.40 -17.60
CA GLN A 4 12.75 18.85 -18.24
C GLN A 4 12.96 17.37 -18.56
N PHE A 5 12.22 16.49 -17.88
CA PHE A 5 12.29 15.06 -18.12
C PHE A 5 11.20 14.62 -19.10
N GLU A 6 11.56 13.72 -20.01
CA GLU A 6 10.63 13.05 -20.92
C GLU A 6 10.38 11.61 -20.44
N ILE A 7 9.16 11.10 -20.65
CA ILE A 7 8.84 9.71 -20.33
C ILE A 7 9.14 8.84 -21.57
N LYS A 8 10.10 7.93 -21.44
CA LYS A 8 10.44 6.94 -22.46
C LYS A 8 10.05 5.55 -21.96
N HIS A 9 9.31 4.80 -22.78
CA HIS A 9 9.01 3.41 -22.48
C HIS A 9 10.10 2.51 -23.07
N ILE A 10 10.75 1.72 -22.23
CA ILE A 10 11.78 0.77 -22.62
C ILE A 10 11.31 -0.61 -22.14
N ASN A 11 11.10 -1.55 -23.06
CA ASN A 11 10.47 -2.86 -22.77
C ASN A 11 9.13 -2.74 -22.02
N GLY A 12 8.33 -1.71 -22.33
CA GLY A 12 7.04 -1.46 -21.68
C GLY A 12 7.10 -0.83 -20.29
N ILE A 13 8.30 -0.56 -19.75
CA ILE A 13 8.49 0.10 -18.46
C ILE A 13 8.76 1.59 -18.71
N PRO A 14 8.01 2.51 -18.06
CA PRO A 14 8.26 3.94 -18.19
C PRO A 14 9.51 4.35 -17.40
N TYR A 15 10.40 5.07 -18.07
CA TYR A 15 11.59 5.68 -17.49
C TYR A 15 11.60 7.18 -17.78
N TYR A 16 12.22 7.94 -16.88
CA TYR A 16 12.44 9.36 -17.09
C TYR A 16 13.78 9.56 -17.77
N LEU A 17 13.75 10.18 -18.94
CA LEU A 17 14.90 10.49 -19.76
C LEU A 17 15.17 11.99 -19.70
N HIS A 18 16.43 12.36 -19.49
CA HIS A 18 16.92 13.71 -19.71
C HIS A 18 18.12 13.60 -20.65
N GLU A 19 18.00 14.16 -21.84
CA GLU A 19 18.96 13.99 -22.94
C GLU A 19 19.13 12.49 -23.28
N SER A 20 20.22 11.87 -22.83
CA SER A 20 20.51 10.45 -22.99
C SER A 20 20.55 9.69 -21.66
N THR A 21 20.34 10.37 -20.53
CA THR A 21 20.47 9.79 -19.19
C THR A 21 19.13 9.37 -18.62
N ILE A 22 19.05 8.11 -18.19
CA ILE A 22 17.89 7.54 -17.54
C ILE A 22 17.95 7.80 -16.03
N HIS A 23 16.84 8.30 -15.51
CA HIS A 23 16.64 8.66 -14.12
C HIS A 23 15.51 7.84 -13.50
N THR A 24 15.65 7.55 -12.21
CA THR A 24 14.56 7.06 -11.36
C THR A 24 14.21 8.11 -10.33
N PHE A 25 12.99 8.05 -9.83
CA PHE A 25 12.48 8.95 -8.79
C PHE A 25 11.98 8.13 -7.62
N GLU A 26 12.15 8.69 -6.43
CA GLU A 26 11.39 8.23 -5.27
C GLU A 26 9.91 8.58 -5.47
N LEU A 27 9.00 7.69 -5.11
CA LEU A 27 7.56 7.99 -5.17
C LEU A 27 7.11 8.57 -3.84
N ASP A 28 6.59 9.80 -3.87
CA ASP A 28 5.95 10.45 -2.74
C ASP A 28 4.46 10.64 -3.04
N GLY A 29 3.59 9.97 -2.27
CA GLY A 29 2.14 9.98 -2.50
C GLY A 29 1.71 9.53 -3.89
N GLY A 30 2.50 8.68 -4.56
CA GLY A 30 2.26 8.20 -5.93
C GLY A 30 2.71 9.17 -7.03
N LYS A 31 3.38 10.28 -6.68
CA LYS A 31 3.99 11.23 -7.62
C LYS A 31 5.52 11.14 -7.54
N PRO A 32 6.25 11.53 -8.60
CA PRO A 32 7.70 11.66 -8.52
C PRO A 32 8.08 12.68 -7.45
N GLY A 33 8.89 12.27 -6.49
CA GLY A 33 9.44 13.12 -5.46
C GLY A 33 10.54 14.04 -6.01
N ALA A 34 11.08 14.90 -5.13
CA ALA A 34 12.10 15.87 -5.52
C ALA A 34 13.48 15.25 -5.86
N ARG A 35 13.71 13.99 -5.46
CA ARG A 35 14.99 13.30 -5.64
C ARG A 35 14.98 12.47 -6.91
N CYS A 36 15.84 12.84 -7.86
CA CYS A 36 16.12 12.07 -9.06
C CYS A 36 17.49 11.38 -8.95
N THR A 37 17.55 10.12 -9.34
CA THR A 37 18.79 9.33 -9.31
C THR A 37 19.09 8.83 -10.71
N ALA A 38 20.24 9.23 -11.27
CA ALA A 38 20.68 8.74 -12.56
C ALA A 38 21.18 7.30 -12.44
N ILE A 39 20.60 6.39 -13.26
CA ILE A 39 20.86 4.94 -13.19
C ILE A 39 21.57 4.38 -14.42
N GLY A 40 21.62 5.14 -15.52
CA GLY A 40 22.29 4.71 -16.74
C GLY A 40 22.01 5.63 -17.91
N THR A 41 22.42 5.18 -19.09
CA THR A 41 22.17 5.87 -20.37
C THR A 41 21.26 5.04 -21.26
N TYR A 42 20.42 5.71 -22.03
CA TYR A 42 19.60 5.08 -23.05
C TYR A 42 20.41 4.84 -24.32
N ASP A 43 20.39 3.60 -24.82
CA ASP A 43 20.92 3.23 -26.13
C ASP A 43 19.75 3.10 -27.13
N ALA A 44 19.67 4.06 -28.05
CA ALA A 44 18.64 4.12 -29.07
C ALA A 44 18.80 3.04 -30.15
N ALA A 45 20.00 2.48 -30.34
CA ALA A 45 20.24 1.47 -31.38
C ALA A 45 19.65 0.11 -31.01
N THR A 46 19.72 -0.25 -29.73
CA THR A 46 19.22 -1.53 -29.21
C THR A 46 17.94 -1.41 -28.39
N ASP A 47 17.44 -0.20 -28.19
CA ASP A 47 16.31 0.16 -27.33
C ASP A 47 16.48 -0.38 -25.89
N ARG A 48 17.64 -0.10 -25.29
CA ARG A 48 18.03 -0.64 -23.97
C ARG A 48 18.62 0.43 -23.06
N ILE A 49 18.67 0.10 -21.78
CA ILE A 49 19.37 0.89 -20.77
C ILE A 49 20.75 0.26 -20.55
N ILE A 50 21.78 1.07 -20.72
CA ILE A 50 23.14 0.76 -20.28
C ILE A 50 23.26 1.31 -18.86
N TYR A 51 23.11 0.43 -17.88
CA TYR A 51 23.18 0.81 -16.47
C TYR A 51 24.61 1.20 -16.07
N TYR A 52 24.73 2.24 -15.23
CA TYR A 52 26.02 2.56 -14.61
C TYR A 52 26.47 1.44 -13.67
N PRO A 53 27.76 1.10 -13.56
CA PRO A 53 28.21 -0.01 -12.72
C PRO A 53 27.74 0.09 -11.26
N ASP A 54 27.59 1.31 -10.74
CA ASP A 54 27.20 1.64 -9.37
C ASP A 54 25.71 2.00 -9.21
N TRP A 55 24.87 1.69 -10.21
CA TRP A 55 23.46 2.09 -10.19
C TRP A 55 22.70 1.50 -9.00
N ARG A 56 23.07 0.29 -8.56
CA ARG A 56 22.41 -0.41 -7.46
C ARG A 56 22.67 0.32 -6.15
N GLU A 57 23.92 0.68 -5.92
CA GLU A 57 24.41 1.41 -4.74
C GLU A 57 23.75 2.79 -4.65
N ARG A 58 23.55 3.47 -5.78
CA ARG A 58 22.86 4.77 -5.83
C ARG A 58 21.38 4.66 -5.44
N VAL A 59 20.71 3.58 -5.85
CA VAL A 59 19.26 3.40 -5.63
C VAL A 59 18.97 2.74 -4.28
N GLN A 60 19.93 2.02 -3.70
CA GLN A 60 19.78 1.25 -2.46
C GLN A 60 19.22 2.08 -1.28
N PRO A 61 19.71 3.30 -0.98
CA PRO A 61 19.18 4.08 0.14
C PRO A 61 17.72 4.48 -0.06
N HIS A 62 17.32 4.77 -1.30
CA HIS A 62 15.94 5.12 -1.63
C HIS A 62 15.01 3.92 -1.53
N LEU A 63 15.45 2.75 -1.99
CA LEU A 63 14.69 1.51 -1.82
C LEU A 63 14.51 1.14 -0.35
N GLN A 64 15.56 1.34 0.46
CA GLN A 64 15.48 1.11 1.89
C GLN A 64 14.49 2.07 2.55
N HIS A 65 14.59 3.37 2.25
CA HIS A 65 13.66 4.37 2.77
C HIS A 65 12.20 4.07 2.39
N PHE A 66 11.95 3.70 1.14
CA PHE A 66 10.63 3.28 0.67
C PHE A 66 10.12 2.03 1.41
N ARG A 67 10.98 1.02 1.62
CA ARG A 67 10.60 -0.17 2.39
C ARG A 67 10.25 0.20 3.83
N GLU A 68 11.06 1.02 4.48
CA GLU A 68 10.80 1.51 5.84
C GLU A 68 9.49 2.30 5.92
N SER A 69 9.17 3.14 4.93
CA SER A 69 7.92 3.89 4.90
C SER A 69 6.68 2.97 4.81
N LEU A 70 6.78 1.86 4.06
CA LEU A 70 5.73 0.83 4.01
C LEU A 70 5.52 0.13 5.35
N PHE A 71 6.60 -0.16 6.08
CA PHE A 71 6.50 -0.76 7.43
C PHE A 71 5.97 0.22 8.47
N THR A 72 6.18 1.52 8.26
CA THR A 72 5.73 2.56 9.21
C THR A 72 4.23 2.87 9.06
N GLN A 73 3.58 2.43 7.97
CA GLN A 73 2.13 2.59 7.78
C GLN A 73 1.33 1.61 8.66
N GLU A 74 1.15 1.99 9.93
CA GLU A 74 -0.13 2.20 10.64
C GLU A 74 -1.34 1.27 10.43
N ARG A 75 -1.23 0.12 9.75
CA ARG A 75 -2.38 -0.78 9.55
C ARG A 75 -2.90 -1.33 10.88
N ASP A 76 -2.01 -1.50 11.85
CA ASP A 76 -2.36 -1.94 13.20
C ASP A 76 -2.79 -0.78 14.10
N LYS A 77 -2.18 0.41 14.00
CA LYS A 77 -2.60 1.60 14.76
C LYS A 77 -4.01 2.08 14.38
N LEU A 78 -4.37 2.01 13.09
CA LEU A 78 -5.72 2.35 12.63
C LEU A 78 -6.76 1.38 13.21
N ARG A 79 -6.44 0.07 13.29
CA ARG A 79 -7.30 -0.95 13.89
C ARG A 79 -7.54 -0.72 15.38
N ASP A 80 -6.54 -0.20 16.10
CA ASP A 80 -6.66 0.12 17.52
C ASP A 80 -7.48 1.40 17.76
N SER A 81 -7.41 2.37 16.85
CA SER A 81 -8.17 3.64 16.94
C SER A 81 -9.63 3.54 16.50
N ILE A 82 -9.99 2.55 15.69
CA ILE A 82 -11.37 2.35 15.24
C ILE A 82 -12.18 1.74 16.39
N VAL A 83 -12.97 2.59 17.06
CA VAL A 83 -14.01 2.16 17.99
C VAL A 83 -14.98 1.25 17.23
N LYS A 84 -14.86 -0.06 17.42
CA LYS A 84 -15.75 -1.04 16.82
C LYS A 84 -17.18 -0.74 17.31
N PRO A 85 -18.17 -0.62 16.42
CA PRO A 85 -19.56 -0.46 16.84
C PRO A 85 -19.95 -1.66 17.71
N THR A 86 -20.17 -1.43 18.99
CA THR A 86 -20.70 -2.45 19.90
C THR A 86 -22.13 -2.72 19.48
N LYS A 87 -22.35 -3.89 18.86
CA LYS A 87 -23.67 -4.36 18.47
C LYS A 87 -24.59 -4.25 19.70
N PRO A 88 -25.69 -3.48 19.67
CA PRO A 88 -26.57 -3.39 20.82
C PRO A 88 -27.05 -4.79 21.15
N ARG A 89 -26.77 -5.24 22.38
CA ARG A 89 -27.22 -6.54 22.89
C ARG A 89 -28.75 -6.51 22.79
N LYS A 90 -29.33 -7.28 21.88
CA LYS A 90 -30.80 -7.42 21.80
C LYS A 90 -31.30 -7.71 23.21
N ALA A 91 -32.30 -6.96 23.64
CA ALA A 91 -32.93 -7.10 24.95
C ALA A 91 -33.13 -8.59 25.27
N ALA A 92 -32.81 -8.97 26.51
CA ALA A 92 -32.99 -10.33 27.00
C ALA A 92 -34.38 -10.82 26.59
N ARG A 93 -34.40 -11.91 25.84
CA ARG A 93 -35.64 -12.51 25.33
C ARG A 93 -36.53 -12.79 26.54
N ASN A 94 -37.66 -12.10 26.67
CA ASN A 94 -38.58 -12.29 27.79
C ASN A 94 -38.90 -13.78 27.92
N PRO A 95 -38.78 -14.37 29.12
CA PRO A 95 -39.05 -15.78 29.32
C PRO A 95 -40.52 -16.06 28.96
N ARG A 96 -40.72 -17.03 28.06
CA ARG A 96 -42.06 -17.51 27.68
C ARG A 96 -42.67 -18.13 28.94
N LYS A 97 -43.82 -17.61 29.39
CA LYS A 97 -44.60 -18.23 30.49
C LYS A 97 -44.83 -19.71 30.15
N ALA A 98 -44.42 -20.59 31.05
CA ALA A 98 -44.72 -22.01 30.95
C ALA A 98 -46.25 -22.22 31.09
N PRO A 99 -46.87 -23.11 30.29
CA PRO A 99 -48.25 -23.47 30.52
C PRO A 99 -48.34 -24.24 31.84
N SER A 100 -49.17 -23.76 32.77
CA SER A 100 -49.54 -24.50 33.97
C SER A 100 -50.32 -25.74 33.53
N ARG A 101 -49.68 -26.90 33.56
CA ARG A 101 -50.36 -28.18 33.42
C ARG A 101 -51.24 -28.37 34.66
N ALA A 102 -52.56 -28.21 34.50
CA ALA A 102 -53.52 -28.59 35.52
C ALA A 102 -53.34 -30.09 35.82
N LYS A 103 -53.09 -30.44 37.08
CA LYS A 103 -53.21 -31.82 37.56
C LYS A 103 -54.71 -32.13 37.63
N ASN A 104 -55.17 -33.07 36.83
CA ASN A 104 -56.46 -33.70 37.09
C ASN A 104 -56.38 -34.48 38.41
N PRO A 105 -57.43 -34.47 39.24
CA PRO A 105 -57.46 -35.24 40.47
C PRO A 105 -57.53 -36.75 40.15
N PRO A 106 -57.17 -37.62 41.12
CA PRO A 106 -57.25 -39.06 40.93
C PRO A 106 -58.72 -39.48 40.92
N SER A 107 -59.11 -40.30 39.94
CA SER A 107 -60.36 -41.03 39.97
C SER A 107 -60.21 -42.26 40.88
N GLU A 108 -61.20 -42.50 41.74
CA GLU A 108 -61.42 -43.73 42.51
C GLU A 108 -61.48 -44.99 41.62
#